data_AF-A0A550I558-F1
#
_entry.id   AF-A0A550I558-F1
#
_cell.length_a   1.000
_cell.length_b   1.000
_cell.length_c   1.000
_cell.angle_alpha   90.00
_cell.angle_beta   90.00
_cell.angle_gamma   90.00
#
_symmetry.space_group_name_H-M   'P 1'
#
loop_
_entity.id
_entity.type
_entity.pdbx_description
1 polymer ?
#
loop_
_entity_poly.entity_id
_entity_poly.type
_entity_poly.pdbx_seq_one_letter_code
_entity_poly.pdbx_strand_id
1 'polypeptide(L)'
;MAKPLTASKLVEILRAEGLTVHEVRNWRRHNRNSKGPWGPMNGVMIHHTVTSGTDASVDICYDGYSGLPGPLCHGVIDKKGQVHLVGNGRANHAGLGDGDVLRAVINESKLPADNEADTDGNRHFYGFECINLGNGKDPWPEAQKEAIEKVSAAICRAHGWTERSVIGHKEWQPGKTDPRGFTMDGMRKRIAERLRGKGDSGKPAPDPKPAPKPSYEPFPGGGFFHIGQKSAVITAMGRRLVAEGCGRYEEGPSPDWTEADRKSYAAWQQKRGFKGKDADGIPGKVTWDALKVPRSRD
;
A
#
# COMPACT_ATOMS: atom_id res chain seq x y z
N MET A 1 -6.96 -14.39 -25.60
CA MET A 1 -6.66 -14.68 -24.18
C MET A 1 -5.22 -14.26 -23.88
N ALA A 2 -4.96 -13.62 -22.75
CA ALA A 2 -3.63 -13.08 -22.45
C ALA A 2 -2.63 -14.22 -22.15
N LYS A 3 -1.47 -14.16 -22.80
CA LYS A 3 -0.38 -15.13 -22.58
C LYS A 3 0.40 -14.74 -21.33
N PRO A 4 0.95 -15.70 -20.57
CA PRO A 4 1.86 -15.37 -19.48
C PRO A 4 3.08 -14.58 -19.95
N LEU A 5 3.50 -13.59 -19.16
CA LEU A 5 4.73 -12.84 -19.40
C LEU A 5 5.93 -13.73 -19.15
N THR A 6 6.94 -13.65 -20.01
CA THR A 6 8.24 -14.26 -19.74
C THR A 6 8.88 -13.61 -18.52
N ALA A 7 9.73 -14.34 -17.79
CA ALA A 7 10.47 -13.79 -16.66
C ALA A 7 11.22 -12.49 -17.01
N SER A 8 11.89 -12.45 -18.16
CA SER A 8 12.59 -11.24 -18.63
C SER A 8 11.62 -10.07 -18.84
N LYS A 9 10.46 -10.31 -19.46
CA LYS A 9 9.47 -9.24 -19.68
C LYS A 9 8.90 -8.73 -18.36
N LEU A 10 8.67 -9.61 -17.38
CA LEU A 10 8.21 -9.21 -16.06
C LEU A 10 9.22 -8.28 -15.37
N VAL A 11 10.52 -8.61 -15.36
CA VAL A 11 11.55 -7.72 -14.81
C VAL A 11 11.58 -6.37 -15.54
N GLU A 12 11.55 -6.41 -16.88
CA GLU A 12 11.57 -5.22 -17.72
C GLU A 12 10.44 -4.24 -17.37
N ILE A 13 9.19 -4.72 -17.36
CA ILE A 13 8.02 -3.85 -17.13
C ILE A 13 7.99 -3.31 -15.69
N LEU A 14 8.42 -4.10 -14.70
CA LEU A 14 8.44 -3.67 -13.31
C LEU A 14 9.50 -2.58 -13.09
N ARG A 15 10.70 -2.77 -13.65
CA ARG A 15 11.75 -1.73 -13.62
C ARG A 15 11.35 -0.47 -14.39
N ALA A 16 10.68 -0.62 -15.54
CA ALA A 16 10.14 0.50 -16.30
C ALA A 16 9.03 1.27 -15.54
N GLU A 17 8.38 0.64 -14.56
CA GLU A 17 7.46 1.30 -13.63
C GLU A 17 8.15 1.95 -12.42
N GLY A 18 9.49 1.95 -12.39
CA GLY A 18 10.30 2.57 -11.35
C GLY A 18 10.35 1.74 -10.06
N LEU A 19 10.19 0.42 -10.15
CA LEU A 19 10.36 -0.49 -9.02
C LEU A 19 11.83 -0.94 -8.90
N THR A 20 12.28 -1.06 -7.64
CA THR A 20 13.49 -1.83 -7.34
C THR A 20 13.12 -3.31 -7.32
N VAL A 21 13.71 -4.09 -8.23
CA VAL A 21 13.39 -5.51 -8.44
C VAL A 21 14.60 -6.36 -8.14
N HIS A 22 14.45 -7.26 -7.16
CA HIS A 22 15.41 -8.30 -6.78
C HIS A 22 14.99 -9.62 -7.38
N GLU A 23 15.95 -10.31 -7.99
CA GLU A 23 15.75 -11.62 -8.59
C GLU A 23 16.24 -12.69 -7.61
N VAL A 24 15.32 -13.45 -7.00
CA VAL A 24 15.66 -14.39 -5.93
C VAL A 24 16.05 -15.74 -6.51
N ARG A 25 17.28 -16.21 -6.23
CA ARG A 25 17.76 -17.56 -6.58
C ARG A 25 17.44 -17.90 -8.06
N ASN A 26 16.81 -19.04 -8.32
CA ASN A 26 16.39 -19.48 -9.65
C ASN A 26 14.91 -19.17 -9.96
N TRP A 27 14.34 -18.08 -9.42
CA TRP A 27 12.92 -17.70 -9.56
C TRP A 27 12.38 -17.81 -10.99
N ARG A 28 13.19 -17.48 -12.00
CA ARG A 28 12.84 -17.54 -13.43
C ARG A 28 12.37 -18.92 -13.90
N ARG A 29 12.77 -19.98 -13.19
CA ARG A 29 12.40 -21.38 -13.46
C ARG A 29 11.70 -22.04 -12.27
N HIS A 30 11.47 -21.30 -11.18
CA HIS A 30 10.83 -21.82 -9.97
C HIS A 30 9.31 -21.67 -10.11
N ASN A 31 8.62 -22.81 -10.23
CA ASN A 31 7.17 -22.85 -10.42
C ASN A 31 6.60 -24.25 -10.16
N ARG A 32 5.28 -24.33 -10.27
CA ARG A 32 4.44 -25.53 -10.11
C ARG A 32 3.74 -25.90 -11.41
N ASN A 33 4.34 -25.64 -12.57
CA ASN A 33 3.73 -25.99 -13.86
C ASN A 33 3.46 -27.50 -14.00
N SER A 34 4.21 -28.35 -13.30
CA SER A 34 3.92 -29.79 -13.23
C SER A 34 2.61 -30.15 -12.53
N LYS A 35 1.95 -29.20 -11.84
CA LYS A 35 0.66 -29.38 -11.17
C LYS A 35 -0.52 -28.88 -11.99
N GLY A 36 -0.28 -28.28 -13.15
CA GLY A 36 -1.32 -27.79 -14.01
C GLY A 36 -0.86 -26.65 -14.91
N PRO A 37 -1.68 -26.27 -15.88
CA PRO A 37 -1.38 -25.17 -16.79
C PRO A 37 -1.14 -23.86 -16.04
N TRP A 38 -0.36 -22.98 -16.66
CA TRP A 38 -0.22 -21.59 -16.27
C TRP A 38 -0.72 -20.71 -17.42
N GLY A 39 -1.77 -19.96 -17.14
CA GLY A 39 -2.51 -19.21 -18.13
C GLY A 39 -3.74 -19.95 -18.67
N PRO A 40 -4.60 -19.26 -19.45
CA PRO A 40 -4.49 -17.84 -19.81
C PRO A 40 -4.50 -16.94 -18.58
N MET A 41 -3.77 -15.82 -18.65
CA MET A 41 -3.69 -14.89 -17.52
C MET A 41 -4.88 -13.93 -17.56
N ASN A 42 -5.35 -13.52 -16.39
CA ASN A 42 -6.55 -12.71 -16.25
C ASN A 42 -6.39 -11.55 -15.27
N GLY A 43 -5.46 -11.62 -14.32
CA GLY A 43 -5.29 -10.52 -13.39
C GLY A 43 -4.08 -10.61 -12.47
N VAL A 44 -4.04 -9.67 -11.53
CA VAL A 44 -3.07 -9.58 -10.45
C VAL A 44 -3.80 -9.80 -9.12
N MET A 45 -3.26 -10.65 -8.27
CA MET A 45 -3.84 -10.94 -6.96
C MET A 45 -2.92 -10.43 -5.85
N ILE A 46 -3.47 -9.63 -4.94
CA ILE A 46 -2.73 -9.04 -3.82
C ILE A 46 -3.03 -9.82 -2.54
N HIS A 47 -1.97 -10.19 -1.84
CA HIS A 47 -1.99 -10.93 -0.58
C HIS A 47 -1.26 -10.16 0.51
N HIS A 48 -1.46 -10.58 1.77
CA HIS A 48 -0.50 -10.31 2.82
C HIS A 48 0.07 -11.63 3.36
N THR A 49 1.33 -11.59 3.76
CA THR A 49 2.09 -12.82 4.06
C THR A 49 1.75 -13.46 5.41
N VAL A 50 1.20 -12.69 6.37
CA VAL A 50 1.11 -13.09 7.79
C VAL A 50 2.49 -13.35 8.41
N THR A 51 3.51 -12.62 7.92
CA THR A 51 4.90 -12.75 8.36
C THR A 51 5.52 -11.38 8.65
N SER A 52 6.72 -11.39 9.21
CA SER A 52 7.57 -10.21 9.42
C SER A 52 9.00 -10.50 8.99
N GLY A 53 9.79 -9.43 8.76
CA GLY A 53 11.17 -9.52 8.29
C GLY A 53 11.25 -9.83 6.79
N THR A 54 12.10 -9.12 6.05
CA THR A 54 12.22 -9.29 4.59
C THR A 54 12.72 -10.68 4.23
N ASP A 55 13.89 -11.08 4.73
CA ASP A 55 14.55 -12.33 4.30
C ASP A 55 13.69 -13.56 4.62
N ALA A 56 13.19 -13.68 5.85
CA ALA A 56 12.32 -14.79 6.25
C ALA A 56 11.02 -14.87 5.44
N SER A 57 10.43 -13.72 5.09
CA SER A 57 9.21 -13.66 4.26
C SER A 57 9.51 -14.04 2.80
N VAL A 58 10.65 -13.62 2.26
CA VAL A 58 11.08 -14.01 0.92
C VAL A 58 11.37 -15.51 0.86
N ASP A 59 12.05 -16.05 1.88
CA ASP A 59 12.38 -17.47 1.98
C ASP A 59 11.12 -18.33 2.05
N ILE A 60 10.17 -18.03 2.95
CA ILE A 60 8.93 -18.82 3.03
C ILE A 60 8.08 -18.69 1.75
N CYS A 61 8.04 -17.53 1.10
CA CYS A 61 7.33 -17.38 -0.17
C CYS A 61 8.03 -18.12 -1.32
N TYR A 62 9.35 -18.26 -1.27
CA TYR A 62 10.12 -19.02 -2.24
C TYR A 62 9.98 -20.53 -2.01
N ASP A 63 10.30 -21.00 -0.81
CA ASP A 63 10.40 -22.43 -0.47
C ASP A 63 9.02 -23.04 -0.19
N GLY A 64 8.10 -22.26 0.38
CA GLY A 64 6.85 -22.75 0.97
C GLY A 64 7.11 -23.60 2.22
N TYR A 65 6.19 -24.51 2.50
CA TYR A 65 6.29 -25.46 3.60
C TYR A 65 5.64 -26.80 3.22
N SER A 66 5.76 -27.82 4.07
CA SER A 66 5.32 -29.20 3.75
C SER A 66 3.86 -29.29 3.28
N GLY A 67 2.96 -28.54 3.91
CA GLY A 67 1.53 -28.47 3.54
C GLY A 67 1.22 -27.58 2.34
N LEU A 68 2.12 -26.66 1.97
CA LEU A 68 1.95 -25.76 0.82
C LEU A 68 3.33 -25.47 0.22
N PRO A 69 3.83 -26.32 -0.68
CA PRO A 69 5.18 -26.13 -1.21
C PRO A 69 5.20 -24.93 -2.16
N GLY A 70 6.33 -24.21 -2.20
CA GLY A 70 6.48 -23.00 -2.98
C GLY A 70 6.56 -23.21 -4.50
N PRO A 71 6.68 -22.12 -5.28
CA PRO A 71 6.57 -20.75 -4.80
C PRO A 71 5.13 -20.40 -4.40
N LEU A 72 4.99 -19.58 -3.35
CA LEU A 72 3.71 -19.12 -2.82
C LEU A 72 3.19 -17.85 -3.50
N CYS A 73 3.96 -17.28 -4.44
CA CYS A 73 3.59 -16.12 -5.23
C CYS A 73 4.59 -15.94 -6.38
N HIS A 74 4.40 -14.90 -7.20
CA HIS A 74 5.36 -14.51 -8.22
C HIS A 74 6.37 -13.50 -7.68
N GLY A 75 5.96 -12.64 -6.73
CA GLY A 75 6.86 -11.73 -6.05
C GLY A 75 6.39 -11.30 -4.66
N VAL A 76 7.35 -10.95 -3.80
CA VAL A 76 7.14 -10.43 -2.46
C VAL A 76 7.40 -8.92 -2.45
N ILE A 77 6.52 -8.14 -1.83
CA ILE A 77 6.68 -6.69 -1.66
C ILE A 77 6.99 -6.37 -0.19
N ASP A 78 8.21 -5.91 0.07
CA ASP A 78 8.64 -5.58 1.42
C ASP A 78 8.12 -4.22 1.92
N LYS A 79 8.33 -3.94 3.21
CA LYS A 79 7.89 -2.69 3.85
C LYS A 79 8.54 -1.43 3.25
N LYS A 80 9.67 -1.56 2.54
CA LYS A 80 10.36 -0.47 1.83
C LYS A 80 9.89 -0.31 0.38
N GLY A 81 8.94 -1.14 -0.08
CA GLY A 81 8.42 -1.11 -1.44
C GLY A 81 9.33 -1.78 -2.47
N GLN A 82 10.27 -2.61 -2.05
CA GLN A 82 11.11 -3.39 -2.96
C GLN A 82 10.41 -4.70 -3.32
N VAL A 83 10.56 -5.13 -4.57
CA VAL A 83 9.90 -6.32 -5.11
C VAL A 83 10.94 -7.43 -5.25
N HIS A 84 10.69 -8.56 -4.62
CA HIS A 84 11.54 -9.74 -4.64
C HIS A 84 10.84 -10.83 -5.45
N LEU A 85 11.27 -11.08 -6.68
CA LEU A 85 10.64 -12.08 -7.54
C LEU A 85 11.10 -13.47 -7.14
N VAL A 86 10.15 -14.33 -6.79
CA VAL A 86 10.40 -15.68 -6.21
C VAL A 86 9.90 -16.81 -7.11
N GLY A 87 9.03 -16.54 -8.09
CA GLY A 87 8.54 -17.57 -9.01
C GLY A 87 8.09 -17.03 -10.37
N ASN A 88 8.19 -17.86 -11.40
CA ASN A 88 7.70 -17.57 -12.75
C ASN A 88 7.08 -18.83 -13.36
N GLY A 89 5.75 -18.84 -13.45
CA GLY A 89 4.95 -20.03 -13.74
C GLY A 89 3.79 -20.14 -12.73
N ARG A 90 3.05 -21.24 -12.77
CA ARG A 90 2.01 -21.56 -11.78
C ARG A 90 2.62 -21.49 -10.37
N ALA A 91 1.99 -20.76 -9.47
CA ALA A 91 2.39 -20.64 -8.06
C ALA A 91 1.23 -21.04 -7.15
N ASN A 92 1.49 -21.41 -5.90
CA ASN A 92 0.46 -21.78 -4.92
C ASN A 92 0.07 -20.57 -4.09
N HIS A 93 -0.85 -19.74 -4.60
CA HIS A 93 -1.19 -18.45 -3.98
C HIS A 93 -2.71 -18.23 -3.88
N ALA A 94 -3.43 -18.38 -5.00
CA ALA A 94 -4.86 -18.10 -5.07
C ALA A 94 -5.74 -19.27 -4.58
N GLY A 95 -5.25 -20.50 -4.70
CA GLY A 95 -6.07 -21.69 -4.37
C GLY A 95 -7.35 -21.78 -5.22
N LEU A 96 -8.35 -22.47 -4.66
CA LEU A 96 -9.71 -22.46 -5.21
C LEU A 96 -10.42 -21.18 -4.78
N GLY A 97 -11.15 -20.57 -5.70
CA GLY A 97 -12.04 -19.44 -5.41
C GLY A 97 -13.19 -19.38 -6.39
N ASP A 98 -13.83 -18.23 -6.46
CA ASP A 98 -15.13 -18.05 -7.05
C ASP A 98 -15.07 -17.85 -8.57
N GLY A 99 -15.73 -18.73 -9.32
CA GLY A 99 -15.81 -18.65 -10.78
C GLY A 99 -16.47 -17.37 -11.31
N ASP A 100 -17.44 -16.80 -10.59
CA ASP A 100 -18.12 -15.56 -10.96
C ASP A 100 -17.21 -14.35 -10.79
N VAL A 101 -16.38 -14.36 -9.75
CA VAL A 101 -15.30 -13.37 -9.59
C VAL A 101 -14.32 -13.47 -10.77
N LEU A 102 -13.91 -14.67 -11.17
CA LEU A 102 -13.01 -14.83 -12.32
C LEU A 102 -13.66 -14.29 -13.60
N ARG A 103 -14.94 -14.58 -13.83
CA ARG A 103 -15.69 -14.03 -14.98
C ARG A 103 -15.73 -12.51 -14.94
N ALA A 104 -15.94 -11.90 -13.77
CA ALA A 104 -15.93 -10.45 -13.63
C ALA A 104 -14.55 -9.84 -13.91
N VAL A 105 -13.46 -10.48 -13.47
CA VAL A 105 -12.08 -10.10 -13.79
C VAL A 105 -11.82 -10.18 -15.29
N ILE A 106 -12.24 -11.27 -15.95
CA ILE A 106 -12.09 -11.46 -17.40
C ILE A 106 -12.82 -10.37 -18.18
N ASN A 107 -14.03 -10.03 -17.75
CA ASN A 107 -14.88 -9.03 -18.40
C ASN A 107 -14.55 -7.59 -17.98
N GLU A 108 -13.61 -7.41 -17.06
CA GLU A 108 -13.30 -6.13 -16.41
C GLU A 108 -14.58 -5.41 -15.93
N SER A 109 -15.44 -6.15 -15.23
CA SER A 109 -16.69 -5.66 -14.65
C SER A 109 -16.60 -5.50 -13.12
N LYS A 110 -17.69 -5.06 -12.49
CA LYS A 110 -17.76 -5.01 -11.02
C LYS A 110 -17.75 -6.44 -10.47
N LEU A 111 -16.95 -6.70 -9.45
CA LEU A 111 -16.91 -8.00 -8.79
C LEU A 111 -18.24 -8.30 -8.07
N PRO A 112 -18.76 -9.54 -8.17
CA PRO A 112 -19.79 -10.02 -7.28
C PRO A 112 -19.22 -10.23 -5.86
N ALA A 113 -20.09 -10.51 -4.89
CA ALA A 113 -19.63 -11.07 -3.64
C ALA A 113 -19.21 -12.53 -3.88
N ASP A 114 -18.06 -12.93 -3.34
CA ASP A 114 -17.60 -14.30 -3.38
C ASP A 114 -18.48 -15.18 -2.49
N ASN A 115 -18.94 -16.31 -3.02
CA ASN A 115 -19.77 -17.26 -2.29
C ASN A 115 -19.42 -18.73 -2.54
N GLU A 116 -18.50 -19.02 -3.46
CA GLU A 116 -18.06 -20.36 -3.79
C GLU A 116 -16.53 -20.49 -3.99
N ALA A 117 -16.05 -21.73 -4.04
CA ALA A 117 -14.63 -22.05 -4.23
C ALA A 117 -14.49 -23.23 -5.20
N ASP A 118 -14.88 -23.00 -6.46
CA ASP A 118 -15.03 -24.01 -7.51
C ASP A 118 -13.94 -23.92 -8.60
N THR A 119 -13.16 -22.83 -8.61
CA THR A 119 -12.26 -22.47 -9.71
C THR A 119 -10.80 -22.38 -9.25
N ASP A 120 -9.87 -23.06 -9.94
CA ASP A 120 -8.42 -22.98 -9.63
C ASP A 120 -7.85 -21.62 -10.07
N GLY A 121 -7.64 -20.70 -9.13
CA GLY A 121 -7.07 -19.39 -9.39
C GLY A 121 -5.57 -19.39 -9.66
N ASN A 122 -4.83 -20.43 -9.23
CA ASN A 122 -3.37 -20.46 -9.30
C ASN A 122 -2.81 -20.38 -10.73
N ARG A 123 -3.64 -20.73 -11.73
CA ARG A 123 -3.28 -20.64 -13.15
C ARG A 123 -3.60 -19.27 -13.77
N HIS A 124 -4.48 -18.47 -13.17
CA HIS A 124 -5.09 -17.30 -13.81
C HIS A 124 -4.48 -15.96 -13.38
N PHE A 125 -3.80 -15.92 -12.23
CA PHE A 125 -3.38 -14.67 -11.61
C PHE A 125 -1.87 -14.57 -11.41
N TYR A 126 -1.34 -13.35 -11.50
CA TYR A 126 -0.03 -13.02 -10.94
C TYR A 126 -0.20 -12.68 -9.45
N GLY A 127 0.12 -13.61 -8.56
CA GLY A 127 0.11 -13.37 -7.10
C GLY A 127 1.30 -12.53 -6.62
N PHE A 128 1.03 -11.51 -5.80
CA PHE A 128 2.02 -10.76 -5.05
C PHE A 128 1.73 -10.79 -3.55
N GLU A 129 2.71 -11.25 -2.80
CA GLU A 129 2.66 -11.34 -1.34
C GLU A 129 3.27 -10.10 -0.71
N CYS A 130 2.53 -9.40 0.13
CA CYS A 130 3.03 -8.17 0.75
C CYS A 130 3.33 -8.40 2.24
N ILE A 131 4.54 -8.08 2.68
CA ILE A 131 4.97 -8.33 4.06
C ILE A 131 4.08 -7.55 5.02
N ASN A 132 3.20 -8.26 5.72
CA ASN A 132 2.32 -7.71 6.74
C ASN A 132 1.79 -8.83 7.65
N LEU A 133 1.64 -8.53 8.94
CA LEU A 133 1.13 -9.47 9.95
C LEU A 133 -0.34 -9.86 9.78
N GLY A 134 -1.12 -9.16 8.94
CA GLY A 134 -2.52 -9.50 8.68
C GLY A 134 -3.49 -9.22 9.83
N ASN A 135 -3.00 -8.68 10.95
CA ASN A 135 -3.76 -8.46 12.18
C ASN A 135 -4.60 -7.16 12.17
N GLY A 136 -4.55 -6.39 11.09
CA GLY A 136 -5.23 -5.08 10.96
C GLY A 136 -4.61 -3.94 11.77
N LYS A 137 -3.49 -4.19 12.47
CA LYS A 137 -2.73 -3.20 13.23
C LYS A 137 -1.37 -2.89 12.61
N ASP A 138 -0.74 -3.89 11.99
CA ASP A 138 0.54 -3.73 11.30
C ASP A 138 0.40 -2.75 10.12
N PRO A 139 1.13 -1.61 10.13
CA PRO A 139 0.94 -0.58 9.13
C PRO A 139 1.33 -1.05 7.73
N TRP A 140 0.72 -0.39 6.74
CA TRP A 140 1.11 -0.44 5.34
C TRP A 140 1.83 0.85 4.98
N PRO A 141 3.18 0.88 4.98
CA PRO A 141 3.94 2.07 4.60
C PRO A 141 3.54 2.54 3.18
N GLU A 142 3.55 3.85 2.94
CA GLU A 142 3.21 4.38 1.61
C GLU A 142 4.10 3.81 0.51
N ALA A 143 5.39 3.57 0.77
CA ALA A 143 6.29 2.94 -0.20
C ALA A 143 5.82 1.52 -0.60
N GLN A 144 5.30 0.74 0.36
CA GLN A 144 4.75 -0.59 0.08
C GLN A 144 3.46 -0.49 -0.74
N LYS A 145 2.55 0.44 -0.40
CA LYS A 145 1.31 0.66 -1.16
C LYS A 145 1.58 1.17 -2.58
N GLU A 146 2.55 2.06 -2.75
CA GLU A 146 2.99 2.53 -4.05
C GLU A 146 3.61 1.39 -4.88
N ALA A 147 4.35 0.47 -4.25
CA ALA A 147 4.88 -0.70 -4.94
C ALA A 147 3.77 -1.64 -5.42
N ILE A 148 2.73 -1.89 -4.62
CA ILE A 148 1.54 -2.66 -5.03
C ILE A 148 0.89 -2.02 -6.26
N GLU A 149 0.68 -0.70 -6.21
CA GLU A 149 0.11 0.09 -7.29
C GLU A 149 0.95 -0.01 -8.57
N LYS A 150 2.27 0.17 -8.46
CA LYS A 150 3.22 0.10 -9.59
C LYS A 150 3.26 -1.30 -10.20
N VAL A 151 3.42 -2.34 -9.40
CA VAL A 151 3.45 -3.74 -9.88
C VAL A 151 2.18 -4.04 -10.67
N SER A 152 1.02 -3.70 -10.09
CA SER A 152 -0.27 -3.97 -10.70
C SER A 152 -0.45 -3.19 -12.01
N ALA A 153 -0.15 -1.89 -12.01
CA ALA A 153 -0.25 -1.05 -13.22
C ALA A 153 0.71 -1.50 -14.33
N ALA A 154 1.93 -1.93 -13.99
CA ALA A 154 2.89 -2.44 -14.97
C ALA A 154 2.35 -3.69 -15.69
N ILE A 155 1.81 -4.64 -14.93
CA ILE A 155 1.25 -5.88 -15.46
C ILE A 155 -0.02 -5.60 -16.26
N CYS A 156 -0.95 -4.79 -15.72
CA CYS A 156 -2.16 -4.39 -16.44
C CYS A 156 -1.80 -3.73 -17.78
N ARG A 157 -0.85 -2.79 -17.79
CA ARG A 157 -0.42 -2.13 -19.03
C ARG A 157 0.20 -3.11 -20.03
N ALA A 158 0.96 -4.11 -19.57
CA ALA A 158 1.55 -5.12 -20.44
C ALA A 158 0.50 -6.04 -21.11
N HIS A 159 -0.65 -6.24 -20.47
CA HIS A 159 -1.75 -7.05 -21.01
C HIS A 159 -2.89 -6.24 -21.64
N GLY A 160 -2.85 -4.90 -21.53
CA GLY A 160 -3.94 -4.04 -21.97
C GLY A 160 -5.17 -4.07 -21.05
N TRP A 161 -4.98 -4.42 -19.77
CA TRP A 161 -6.03 -4.41 -18.76
C TRP A 161 -6.14 -3.06 -18.05
N THR A 162 -7.28 -2.87 -17.40
CA THR A 162 -7.60 -1.80 -16.46
C THR A 162 -7.27 -2.22 -15.01
N GLU A 163 -7.56 -1.35 -14.05
CA GLU A 163 -7.46 -1.67 -12.63
C GLU A 163 -8.41 -2.80 -12.19
N ARG A 164 -9.45 -3.12 -12.97
CA ARG A 164 -10.45 -4.13 -12.60
C ARG A 164 -9.92 -5.56 -12.66
N SER A 165 -8.80 -5.78 -13.34
CA SER A 165 -8.07 -7.05 -13.28
C SER A 165 -7.21 -7.22 -12.02
N VAL A 166 -7.33 -6.32 -11.03
CA VAL A 166 -6.54 -6.36 -9.79
C VAL A 166 -7.46 -6.59 -8.60
N ILE A 167 -7.28 -7.73 -7.94
CA ILE A 167 -8.15 -8.17 -6.83
C ILE A 167 -7.34 -8.53 -5.59
N GLY A 168 -7.97 -8.43 -4.42
CA GLY A 168 -7.47 -9.05 -3.20
C GLY A 168 -7.94 -10.49 -3.10
N HIS A 169 -7.20 -11.33 -2.36
CA HIS A 169 -7.62 -12.72 -2.12
C HIS A 169 -8.98 -12.84 -1.40
N LYS A 170 -9.29 -11.87 -0.53
CA LYS A 170 -10.58 -11.70 0.15
C LYS A 170 -11.75 -11.36 -0.77
N GLU A 171 -11.46 -10.97 -2.02
CA GLU A 171 -12.48 -10.77 -3.05
C GLU A 171 -12.58 -12.01 -3.96
N TRP A 172 -11.73 -13.04 -3.76
CA TRP A 172 -11.61 -14.23 -4.59
C TRP A 172 -12.18 -15.49 -3.92
N GLN A 173 -11.95 -15.67 -2.63
CA GLN A 173 -12.30 -16.91 -1.92
C GLN A 173 -13.05 -16.63 -0.62
N PRO A 174 -14.21 -17.27 -0.40
CA PRO A 174 -14.99 -17.14 0.82
C PRO A 174 -14.17 -17.42 2.09
N GLY A 175 -14.25 -16.51 3.05
CA GLY A 175 -13.56 -16.60 4.34
C GLY A 175 -12.10 -16.14 4.34
N LYS A 176 -11.54 -15.77 3.19
CA LYS A 176 -10.23 -15.08 3.15
C LYS A 176 -10.38 -13.62 3.58
N THR A 177 -9.33 -13.09 4.20
CA THR A 177 -9.33 -11.71 4.73
C THR A 177 -8.18 -10.86 4.18
N ASP A 178 -7.30 -11.45 3.37
CA ASP A 178 -6.14 -10.79 2.78
C ASP A 178 -6.46 -10.05 1.46
N PRO A 179 -5.97 -8.82 1.25
CA PRO A 179 -5.19 -7.99 2.15
C PRO A 179 -6.07 -7.26 3.18
N ARG A 180 -5.60 -7.17 4.43
CA ARG A 180 -6.26 -6.44 5.53
C ARG A 180 -5.49 -5.16 5.86
N GLY A 181 -6.19 -4.04 6.01
CA GLY A 181 -5.61 -2.73 6.39
C GLY A 181 -5.74 -1.63 5.33
N PHE A 182 -6.10 -1.98 4.09
CA PHE A 182 -6.58 -1.04 3.08
C PHE A 182 -7.72 -1.65 2.26
N THR A 183 -8.47 -0.82 1.53
CA THR A 183 -9.55 -1.27 0.64
C THR A 183 -9.03 -1.50 -0.77
N MET A 184 -9.48 -2.58 -1.41
CA MET A 184 -9.12 -2.85 -2.81
C MET A 184 -9.71 -1.80 -3.76
N ASP A 185 -10.86 -1.20 -3.45
CA ASP A 185 -11.37 -0.02 -4.18
C ASP A 185 -10.40 1.16 -4.16
N GLY A 186 -9.82 1.46 -2.99
CA GLY A 186 -8.82 2.52 -2.87
C GLY A 186 -7.55 2.20 -3.66
N MET A 187 -7.10 0.95 -3.64
CA MET A 187 -5.94 0.51 -4.41
C MET A 187 -6.21 0.55 -5.93
N ARG A 188 -7.35 0.03 -6.37
CA ARG A 188 -7.79 0.08 -7.78
C ARG A 188 -7.89 1.52 -8.28
N LYS A 189 -8.39 2.46 -7.47
CA LYS A 189 -8.39 3.90 -7.83
C LYS A 189 -6.98 4.42 -8.13
N ARG A 190 -6.01 4.11 -7.27
CA ARG A 190 -4.60 4.52 -7.47
C ARG A 190 -4.01 3.91 -8.75
N ILE A 191 -4.30 2.64 -9.01
CA ILE A 191 -3.87 1.93 -10.21
C ILE A 191 -4.48 2.58 -11.47
N ALA A 192 -5.77 2.89 -11.45
CA ALA A 192 -6.45 3.56 -12.56
C ALA A 192 -5.85 4.95 -12.86
N GLU A 193 -5.53 5.72 -11.83
CA GLU A 193 -4.83 7.01 -11.96
C GLU A 193 -3.44 6.84 -12.60
N ARG A 194 -2.67 5.84 -12.16
CA ARG A 194 -1.36 5.52 -12.73
C ARG A 194 -1.43 5.05 -14.18
N LEU A 195 -2.43 4.25 -14.54
CA LEU A 195 -2.64 3.78 -15.91
C LEU A 195 -2.95 4.93 -16.87
N ARG A 196 -3.75 5.92 -16.43
CA ARG A 196 -4.02 7.14 -17.22
C ARG A 196 -2.78 8.03 -17.41
N GLY A 197 -1.83 8.01 -16.48
CA GLY A 197 -0.71 8.94 -16.43
C GLY A 197 0.49 8.65 -17.35
N LYS A 198 0.52 7.55 -18.11
CA LYS A 198 1.70 7.12 -18.91
C LYS A 198 1.50 7.19 -20.43
N GLY A 199 1.22 8.40 -20.92
CA GLY A 199 1.53 8.81 -22.30
C GLY A 199 2.98 9.29 -22.48
N ASP A 200 3.90 9.01 -21.55
CA ASP A 200 5.30 9.43 -21.66
C ASP A 200 6.21 8.50 -20.83
N SER A 201 7.03 7.71 -21.50
CA SER A 201 8.06 6.85 -20.92
C SER A 201 9.41 7.31 -21.43
N GLY A 202 10.30 7.78 -20.54
CA GLY A 202 11.72 7.96 -20.89
C GLY A 202 12.40 9.29 -20.54
N LYS A 203 11.94 10.04 -19.54
CA LYS A 203 12.74 11.14 -18.94
C LYS A 203 12.99 10.85 -17.45
N PRO A 204 14.17 11.19 -16.89
CA PRO A 204 14.27 11.34 -15.45
C PRO A 204 13.16 12.30 -15.03
N ALA A 205 12.46 11.97 -13.95
CA ALA A 205 11.27 12.67 -13.52
C ALA A 205 11.43 14.18 -13.77
N PRO A 206 10.58 14.83 -14.58
CA PRO A 206 10.49 16.28 -14.47
C PRO A 206 10.16 16.55 -13.01
N ASP A 207 10.84 17.53 -12.41
CA ASP A 207 10.59 17.96 -11.02
C ASP A 207 9.09 17.89 -10.75
N PRO A 208 8.67 17.28 -9.61
CA PRO A 208 7.26 17.02 -9.35
C PRO A 208 6.47 18.28 -9.63
N LYS A 209 5.62 18.24 -10.67
CA LYS A 209 4.66 19.32 -10.91
C LYS A 209 3.90 19.46 -9.60
N PRO A 210 3.84 20.67 -8.99
CA PRO A 210 3.48 20.80 -7.59
C PRO A 210 2.19 20.04 -7.34
N ALA A 211 2.19 19.15 -6.33
CA ALA A 211 0.94 18.81 -5.68
C ALA A 211 0.17 20.13 -5.48
N PRO A 212 -1.18 20.18 -5.60
CA PRO A 212 -1.89 21.36 -5.12
C PRO A 212 -1.31 21.62 -3.74
N LYS A 213 -0.63 22.78 -3.58
CA LYS A 213 0.23 23.03 -2.41
C LYS A 213 -0.58 22.59 -1.21
N PRO A 214 -0.06 21.70 -0.33
CA PRO A 214 -0.83 21.24 0.81
C PRO A 214 -1.36 22.49 1.48
N SER A 215 -2.68 22.67 1.42
CA SER A 215 -3.24 23.86 2.01
C SER A 215 -3.09 23.64 3.49
N TYR A 216 -2.27 24.47 4.11
CA TYR A 216 -2.13 24.45 5.56
C TYR A 216 -3.27 25.24 6.17
N GLU A 217 -3.67 24.83 7.36
CA GLU A 217 -4.60 25.58 8.17
C GLU A 217 -3.99 26.95 8.47
N PRO A 218 -4.64 28.08 8.11
CA PRO A 218 -4.20 29.39 8.58
C PRO A 218 -4.13 29.38 10.10
N PHE A 219 -3.20 30.15 10.68
CA PHE A 219 -3.13 30.28 12.13
C PHE A 219 -4.46 30.85 12.66
N PRO A 220 -5.23 30.10 13.48
CA PRO A 220 -6.56 30.53 13.92
C PRO A 220 -6.53 31.62 15.00
N GLY A 221 -5.34 32.06 15.41
CA GLY A 221 -5.11 33.01 16.50
C GLY A 221 -4.80 32.29 17.82
N GLY A 222 -3.99 32.93 18.68
CA GLY A 222 -3.59 32.32 19.95
C GLY A 222 -4.76 32.04 20.89
N GLY A 223 -5.78 32.90 20.85
CA GLY A 223 -7.01 32.76 21.62
C GLY A 223 -7.90 31.58 21.20
N PHE A 224 -7.62 30.90 20.08
CA PHE A 224 -8.31 29.67 19.69
C PHE A 224 -7.96 28.49 20.60
N PHE A 225 -6.75 28.49 21.18
CA PHE A 225 -6.23 27.35 21.95
C PHE A 225 -6.47 27.54 23.44
N HIS A 226 -7.62 27.07 23.92
CA HIS A 226 -8.00 27.16 25.32
C HIS A 226 -8.74 25.89 25.77
N ILE A 227 -8.76 25.67 27.09
CA ILE A 227 -9.53 24.57 27.69
C ILE A 227 -11.01 24.71 27.28
N GLY A 228 -11.61 23.59 26.87
CA GLY A 228 -12.99 23.52 26.38
C GLY A 228 -13.15 23.75 24.88
N GLN A 229 -12.09 24.15 24.16
CA GLN A 229 -12.13 24.24 22.70
C GLN A 229 -12.16 22.84 22.07
N LYS A 230 -13.03 22.67 21.08
CA LYS A 230 -13.14 21.44 20.29
C LYS A 230 -13.11 21.74 18.79
N SER A 231 -12.19 21.13 18.04
CA SER A 231 -12.08 21.32 16.59
C SER A 231 -11.25 20.23 15.92
N ALA A 232 -11.59 19.90 14.67
CA ALA A 232 -10.77 19.05 13.81
C ALA A 232 -9.35 19.61 13.59
N VAL A 233 -9.19 20.95 13.69
CA VAL A 233 -7.90 21.63 13.62
C VAL A 233 -6.97 21.19 14.76
N ILE A 234 -7.50 20.96 15.96
CA ILE A 234 -6.72 20.48 17.12
C ILE A 234 -6.22 19.07 16.86
N THR A 235 -7.08 18.19 16.34
CA THR A 235 -6.68 16.83 15.96
C THR A 235 -5.61 16.83 14.87
N ALA A 236 -5.78 17.67 13.84
CA ALA A 236 -4.81 17.80 12.75
C ALA A 236 -3.45 18.31 13.25
N MET A 237 -3.45 19.32 14.12
CA MET A 237 -2.26 19.83 14.79
C MET A 237 -1.58 18.75 15.63
N GLY A 238 -2.32 18.03 16.47
CA GLY A 238 -1.75 17.00 17.32
C GLY A 238 -1.13 15.83 16.53
N ARG A 239 -1.76 15.42 15.43
CA ARG A 239 -1.16 14.42 14.51
C ARG A 239 0.16 14.92 13.93
N ARG A 240 0.26 16.21 13.61
CA ARG A 240 1.49 16.80 13.09
C ARG A 240 2.58 16.89 14.16
N LEU A 241 2.23 17.21 15.41
CA LEU A 241 3.15 17.18 16.55
C LEU A 241 3.70 15.77 16.80
N VAL A 242 2.86 14.73 16.70
CA VAL A 242 3.30 13.33 16.75
C VAL A 242 4.29 13.02 15.63
N ALA A 243 3.98 13.42 14.39
CA ALA A 243 4.88 13.22 13.24
C ALA A 243 6.22 13.96 13.38
N GLU A 244 6.27 15.05 14.13
CA GLU A 244 7.50 15.77 14.47
C GLU A 244 8.24 15.18 15.69
N GLY A 245 7.73 14.10 16.31
CA GLY A 245 8.31 13.52 17.53
C GLY A 245 8.05 14.35 18.80
N CYS A 246 7.18 15.35 18.71
CA CYS A 246 6.83 16.24 19.81
C CYS A 246 5.58 15.79 20.58
N GLY A 247 4.87 14.75 20.12
CA GLY A 247 3.67 14.25 20.78
C GLY A 247 3.90 13.80 22.23
N ARG A 248 3.00 14.22 23.12
CA ARG A 248 2.95 13.89 24.56
C ARG A 248 1.56 13.38 24.92
N TYR A 249 1.04 12.51 24.07
CA TYR A 249 -0.28 11.89 24.19
C TYR A 249 -0.15 10.48 24.75
N GLU A 250 -1.08 10.09 25.62
CA GLU A 250 -1.19 8.71 26.11
C GLU A 250 -1.99 7.83 25.12
N GLU A 251 -3.18 8.30 24.72
CA GLU A 251 -4.06 7.59 23.77
C GLU A 251 -3.94 8.12 22.33
N GLY A 252 -3.56 9.40 22.18
CA GLY A 252 -3.39 10.08 20.90
C GLY A 252 -4.14 11.41 20.82
N PRO A 253 -3.95 12.19 19.73
CA PRO A 253 -4.66 13.45 19.54
C PRO A 253 -6.17 13.26 19.35
N SER A 254 -6.97 14.07 20.06
CA SER A 254 -8.43 14.14 19.91
C SER A 254 -8.85 15.52 19.37
N PRO A 255 -10.17 15.76 19.15
CA PRO A 255 -10.66 17.09 18.79
C PRO A 255 -10.62 18.11 19.93
N ASP A 256 -10.51 17.67 21.18
CA ASP A 256 -10.57 18.52 22.35
C ASP A 256 -9.17 19.07 22.68
N TRP A 257 -9.05 20.37 22.95
CA TRP A 257 -7.79 20.95 23.41
C TRP A 257 -7.52 20.53 24.85
N THR A 258 -6.41 19.84 25.06
CA THR A 258 -6.01 19.32 26.37
C THR A 258 -4.62 19.80 26.79
N GLU A 259 -4.25 19.51 28.04
CA GLU A 259 -2.90 19.72 28.54
C GLU A 259 -1.86 18.87 27.77
N ALA A 260 -2.26 17.72 27.21
CA ALA A 260 -1.39 16.93 26.34
C ALA A 260 -1.05 17.68 25.05
N ASP A 261 -1.99 18.41 24.46
CA ASP A 261 -1.74 19.27 23.29
C ASP A 261 -0.78 20.40 23.63
N ARG A 262 -1.05 21.10 24.76
CA ARG A 262 -0.18 22.18 25.23
C ARG A 262 1.26 21.68 25.46
N LYS A 263 1.45 20.56 26.16
CA LYS A 263 2.79 19.96 26.38
C LYS A 263 3.45 19.52 25.08
N SER A 264 2.68 18.94 24.16
CA SER A 264 3.18 18.54 22.84
C SER A 264 3.66 19.74 22.04
N TYR A 265 2.92 20.85 22.11
CA TYR A 265 3.27 22.07 21.40
C TYR A 265 4.46 22.80 22.05
N ALA A 266 4.60 22.75 23.38
CA ALA A 266 5.77 23.26 24.08
C ALA A 266 7.05 22.52 23.63
N ALA A 267 6.98 21.19 23.47
CA ALA A 267 8.07 20.40 22.92
C ALA A 267 8.41 20.79 21.47
N TRP A 268 7.40 21.16 20.66
CA TRP A 268 7.62 21.69 19.32
C TRP A 268 8.30 23.06 19.31
N GLN A 269 7.84 24.00 20.15
CA GLN A 269 8.48 25.30 20.32
C GLN A 269 9.97 25.14 20.72
N GLN A 270 10.26 24.25 21.68
CA GLN A 270 11.63 23.94 22.10
C GLN A 270 12.45 23.33 20.95
N LYS A 271 11.89 22.39 20.18
CA LYS A 271 12.52 21.83 18.98
C LYS A 271 12.85 22.90 17.93
N ARG A 272 12.07 23.98 17.88
CA ARG A 272 12.28 25.15 17.01
C ARG A 272 13.24 26.20 17.60
N GLY A 273 13.81 25.95 18.78
CA GLY A 273 14.81 26.81 19.42
C GLY A 273 14.21 27.87 20.36
N PHE A 274 12.90 27.88 20.57
CA PHE A 274 12.25 28.77 21.53
C PHE A 274 12.50 28.27 22.96
N LYS A 275 12.58 29.19 23.93
CA LYS A 275 12.92 28.88 25.32
C LYS A 275 12.12 29.73 26.29
N GLY A 276 12.04 29.29 27.54
CA GLY A 276 11.37 30.02 28.62
C GLY A 276 9.92 30.31 28.26
N LYS A 277 9.50 31.56 28.46
CA LYS A 277 8.13 32.03 28.18
C LYS A 277 7.71 31.89 26.71
N ASP A 278 8.66 31.80 25.78
CA ASP A 278 8.35 31.69 24.34
C ASP A 278 8.12 30.22 23.91
N ALA A 279 8.22 29.27 24.85
CA ALA A 279 7.92 27.85 24.68
C ALA A 279 6.85 27.36 25.70
N ASP A 280 5.79 28.15 25.85
CA ASP A 280 4.70 28.00 26.81
C ASP A 280 3.64 26.93 26.47
N GLY A 281 3.70 26.39 25.24
CA GLY A 281 2.76 25.42 24.69
C GLY A 281 1.54 26.02 24.00
N ILE A 282 1.43 27.34 23.90
CA ILE A 282 0.35 27.99 23.15
C ILE A 282 0.81 28.29 21.72
N PRO A 283 0.09 27.84 20.68
CA PRO A 283 0.49 28.09 19.31
C PRO A 283 0.57 29.58 18.99
N GLY A 284 1.74 29.99 18.49
CA GLY A 284 1.96 31.30 17.89
C GLY A 284 2.23 31.18 16.39
N LYS A 285 1.86 32.22 15.61
CA LYS A 285 1.91 32.23 14.14
C LYS A 285 3.19 31.65 13.54
N VAL A 286 4.36 32.07 14.04
CA VAL A 286 5.66 31.61 13.52
C VAL A 286 5.83 30.09 13.64
N THR A 287 5.51 29.54 14.81
CA THR A 287 5.64 28.11 15.09
C THR A 287 4.53 27.28 14.43
N TRP A 288 3.35 27.88 14.23
CA TRP A 288 2.23 27.27 13.54
C TRP A 288 2.51 27.10 12.04
N ASP A 289 2.97 28.18 11.39
CA ASP A 289 3.34 28.18 9.98
C ASP A 289 4.49 27.17 9.72
N ALA A 290 5.41 27.04 10.67
CA ALA A 290 6.48 26.04 10.62
C ALA A 290 5.97 24.59 10.80
N LEU A 291 4.93 24.39 11.62
CA LEU A 291 4.38 23.07 11.90
C LEU A 291 3.68 22.46 10.68
N LYS A 292 3.16 23.29 9.77
CA LYS A 292 2.51 22.84 8.52
C LYS A 292 1.31 21.91 8.79
N VAL A 293 0.38 22.38 9.62
CA VAL A 293 -0.86 21.66 9.96
C VAL A 293 -1.73 21.51 8.71
N PRO A 294 -2.08 20.29 8.26
CA PRO A 294 -2.96 20.11 7.10
C PRO A 294 -4.34 20.73 7.33
N ARG A 295 -4.88 21.43 6.33
CA ARG A 295 -6.24 21.99 6.40
C ARG A 295 -7.27 20.87 6.61
N SER A 296 -8.02 20.94 7.70
CA SER A 296 -9.17 20.08 7.95
C SER A 296 -10.36 20.61 7.14
N ARG A 297 -11.15 19.73 6.52
CA ARG A 297 -12.47 20.11 6.00
C ARG A 297 -13.46 20.03 7.16
N ASP A 298 -14.24 21.09 7.35
CA ASP A 298 -15.37 21.13 8.27
C ASP A 298 -16.40 20.04 7.94
#